data_AF-A0A7S9X448-F1
#
_entry.id   AF-A0A7S9X448-F1
#
_cell.length_a   1.000
_cell.length_b   1.000
_cell.length_c   1.000
_cell.angle_alpha   90.00
_cell.angle_beta   90.00
_cell.angle_gamma   90.00
#
_symmetry.space_group_name_H-M   'P 1'
#
loop_
_entity.id
_entity.type
_entity.pdbx_description
1 polymer ?
#
loop_
_entity_poly.entity_id
_entity_poly.type
_entity_poly.pdbx_seq_one_letter_code
_entity_poly.pdbx_strand_id
1 'polypeptide(L)' 'MDIKLTPQQFKYLMENCKFLNSISAICNNENSVKISVDINLAENIREWALNELEIKGFDENYELNYHGKIIEALVDLFHV' A
#
# COMPACT_ATOMS: atom_id res chain seq x y z
N MET A 1 7.40 5.89 -11.64
CA MET A 1 8.20 5.47 -10.47
C MET A 1 7.95 4.00 -10.24
N ASP A 2 9.00 3.25 -9.93
CA ASP A 2 8.86 1.83 -9.64
C ASP A 2 8.90 1.59 -8.14
N ILE A 3 7.88 0.94 -7.59
CA ILE A 3 7.79 0.61 -6.17
C ILE A 3 7.82 -0.91 -6.03
N LYS A 4 8.61 -1.41 -5.06
CA LYS A 4 8.72 -2.83 -4.74
C LYS A 4 7.87 -3.14 -3.51
N LEU A 5 6.95 -4.06 -3.66
CA LEU A 5 6.01 -4.52 -2.64
C LEU A 5 6.26 -6.00 -2.34
N THR A 6 5.89 -6.43 -1.13
CA THR A 6 5.69 -7.85 -0.84
C THR A 6 4.36 -8.33 -1.46
N PRO A 7 4.19 -9.64 -1.70
CA PRO A 7 2.92 -10.18 -2.18
C PRO A 7 1.74 -9.84 -1.27
N GLN A 8 1.95 -9.78 0.04
CA GLN A 8 0.91 -9.41 1.01
C GLN A 8 0.50 -7.95 0.90
N GLN A 9 1.47 -7.04 0.81
CA GLN A 9 1.22 -5.60 0.59
C GLN A 9 0.49 -5.36 -0.73
N PHE A 10 0.97 -6.01 -1.80
CA PHE A 10 0.32 -5.91 -3.11
C PHE A 10 -1.11 -6.44 -3.07
N LYS A 11 -1.35 -7.61 -2.46
CA LYS A 11 -2.70 -8.16 -2.30
C LYS A 11 -3.60 -7.22 -1.50
N TYR A 12 -3.13 -6.70 -0.37
CA TYR A 12 -3.90 -5.78 0.46
C TYR A 12 -4.28 -4.51 -0.30
N LEU A 13 -3.31 -3.93 -1.02
CA LEU A 13 -3.53 -2.78 -1.87
C LEU A 13 -4.53 -3.11 -2.99
N MET A 14 -4.42 -4.28 -3.61
CA MET A 14 -5.32 -4.72 -4.67
C MET A 14 -6.77 -4.94 -4.21
N GLU A 15 -6.96 -5.36 -2.95
CA GLU A 15 -8.30 -5.65 -2.39
C GLU A 15 -8.99 -4.42 -1.81
N ASN A 16 -8.24 -3.41 -1.37
CA ASN A 16 -8.78 -2.29 -0.58
C ASN A 16 -8.61 -0.91 -1.23
N CYS A 17 -7.62 -0.73 -2.11
CA CYS A 17 -7.34 0.55 -2.73
C CYS A 17 -8.30 0.81 -3.90
N LYS A 18 -8.79 2.04 -4.06
CA LYS A 18 -9.73 2.39 -5.14
C LYS A 18 -9.04 2.71 -6.47
N PHE A 19 -7.70 2.78 -6.50
CA PHE A 19 -6.92 3.24 -7.66
C PHE A 19 -6.35 2.10 -8.54
N LEU A 20 -6.91 0.89 -8.42
CA LEU A 20 -6.41 -0.35 -9.05
C LEU A 20 -6.23 -0.24 -10.55
N ASN A 21 -7.16 0.44 -11.22
CA ASN A 21 -7.18 0.56 -12.68
C ASN A 21 -5.97 1.34 -13.22
N SER A 22 -5.27 2.09 -12.37
CA SER A 22 -4.09 2.89 -12.73
C SER A 22 -2.77 2.21 -12.38
N ILE A 23 -2.81 1.05 -11.70
CA ILE A 23 -1.60 0.33 -11.28
C ILE A 23 -1.23 -0.70 -12.33
N SER A 24 -0.05 -0.53 -12.94
CA SER A 24 0.51 -1.54 -13.84
C SER A 24 1.55 -2.38 -13.09
N ALA A 25 1.24 -3.66 -12.88
CA ALA A 25 2.21 -4.61 -12.33
C ALA A 25 3.27 -4.90 -13.40
N ILE A 26 4.54 -4.65 -13.07
CA ILE A 26 5.67 -4.80 -13.99
C ILE A 26 6.24 -6.22 -13.90
N CYS A 27 6.38 -6.74 -12.68
CA CYS A 27 6.94 -8.07 -12.43
C CYS A 27 6.33 -8.66 -11.15
N ASN A 28 5.96 -9.94 -11.21
CA ASN A 28 5.54 -10.71 -10.04
C ASN A 28 6.46 -11.93 -9.91
N ASN A 29 7.33 -11.90 -8.92
CA ASN A 29 8.15 -13.05 -8.53
C ASN A 29 7.64 -13.56 -7.18
N GLU A 30 7.91 -14.82 -6.84
CA GLU A 30 7.37 -15.47 -5.63
C GLU A 30 7.55 -14.67 -4.32
N ASN A 31 8.60 -13.83 -4.24
CA ASN A 31 8.94 -13.07 -3.05
C ASN A 31 8.65 -11.56 -3.13
N SER A 32 8.31 -11.01 -4.31
CA SER A 32 8.08 -9.57 -4.45
C SER A 32 7.34 -9.19 -5.72
N VAL A 33 6.52 -8.15 -5.63
CA VAL A 33 5.80 -7.54 -6.74
C VAL A 33 6.38 -6.15 -7.01
N LYS A 34 6.69 -5.85 -8.27
CA LYS A 34 7.10 -4.51 -8.70
C LYS A 34 5.95 -3.86 -9.46
N ILE A 35 5.58 -2.65 -9.08
CA ILE A 35 4.53 -1.87 -9.74
C ILE A 35 5.11 -0.57 -10.31
N SER A 36 4.55 -0.09 -11.42
CA SER A 36 4.82 1.24 -11.96
C SER A 36 3.65 2.15 -11.64
N VAL A 37 3.94 3.29 -11.02
CA VAL A 37 2.98 4.34 -10.69
C VAL A 37 3.57 5.71 -11.04
N ASP A 38 2.74 6.66 -11.46
CA ASP A 38 3.16 8.05 -11.56
C ASP A 38 3.15 8.73 -10.17
N ILE A 39 3.74 9.93 -10.08
CA ILE A 39 3.88 10.66 -8.81
C ILE A 39 2.52 11.02 -8.22
N ASN A 40 1.55 11.45 -9.05
CA ASN A 40 0.22 11.80 -8.54
C ASN A 40 -0.50 10.55 -8.01
N LEU A 41 -0.36 9.41 -8.71
CA LEU A 41 -0.91 8.15 -8.24
C LEU A 41 -0.24 7.68 -6.93
N ALA A 42 1.07 7.84 -6.80
CA ALA A 42 1.79 7.49 -5.56
C ALA A 42 1.30 8.32 -4.37
N GLU A 43 1.17 9.63 -4.54
CA GLU A 43 0.64 10.53 -3.51
C GLU A 43 -0.81 10.18 -3.15
N ASN A 44 -1.67 9.93 -4.14
CA ASN A 44 -3.05 9.50 -3.90
C ASN A 44 -3.12 8.17 -3.10
N ILE A 45 -2.26 7.21 -3.42
CA ILE A 45 -2.18 5.94 -2.68
C ILE A 45 -1.69 6.18 -1.25
N ARG A 46 -0.71 7.07 -1.06
CA ARG A 46 -0.20 7.43 0.26
C ARG A 46 -1.27 8.11 1.11
N GLU A 47 -1.99 9.08 0.56
CA GLU A 47 -3.11 9.74 1.24
C GLU A 47 -4.22 8.74 1.61
N TRP A 48 -4.55 7.82 0.70
CA TRP A 48 -5.49 6.74 1.00
C TRP A 48 -4.98 5.83 2.14
N ALA A 49 -3.71 5.43 2.09
CA ALA A 49 -3.11 4.57 3.11
C ALA A 49 -3.08 5.25 4.48
N LEU A 50 -2.78 6.55 4.55
CA LEU A 50 -2.87 7.32 5.80
C LEU A 50 -4.29 7.29 6.39
N ASN A 51 -5.30 7.57 5.57
CA ASN A 51 -6.70 7.51 6.03
C ASN A 51 -7.10 6.11 6.51
N GLU A 52 -6.71 5.05 5.80
CA GLU A 52 -7.01 3.67 6.24
C GLU A 52 -6.23 3.27 7.49
N LEU A 53 -5.01 3.79 7.69
CA LEU A 53 -4.24 3.55 8.92
C LEU A 53 -4.96 4.13 10.13
N GLU A 54 -5.53 5.33 10.00
CA GLU A 54 -6.31 5.95 11.08
C GLU A 54 -7.61 5.18 11.39
N ILE A 55 -8.27 4.63 10.37
CA ILE A 55 -9.56 3.94 10.53
C ILE A 55 -9.39 2.49 11.00
N LYS A 56 -8.38 1.77 10.47
CA LYS A 56 -8.23 0.31 10.62
C LYS A 56 -6.86 -0.13 11.13
N GLY A 57 -5.91 0.79 11.31
CA GLY A 57 -4.53 0.46 11.63
C GLY A 57 -4.27 0.17 13.10
N PHE A 58 -5.17 0.59 13.98
CA PHE A 58 -5.02 0.45 15.43
C PHE A 58 -6.06 -0.50 16.00
N ASP A 59 -5.71 -1.21 17.06
CA ASP A 59 -6.65 -1.97 17.87
C ASP A 59 -7.23 -1.11 19.02
N GLU A 60 -8.01 -1.74 19.89
CA GLU A 60 -8.64 -1.09 21.05
C GLU A 60 -7.65 -0.48 22.06
N ASN A 61 -6.39 -0.95 22.06
CA ASN A 61 -5.33 -0.43 22.92
C ASN A 61 -4.52 0.69 22.24
N TYR A 62 -4.96 1.16 21.08
CA TYR A 62 -4.21 2.08 20.22
C TYR A 62 -2.86 1.50 19.77
N GLU A 63 -2.73 0.18 19.77
CA GLU A 63 -1.54 -0.50 19.26
C GLU A 63 -1.71 -0.85 17.79
N LEU A 64 -0.60 -0.86 17.08
CA LEU A 64 -0.58 -1.04 15.63
C LEU A 64 -0.88 -2.52 15.31
N ASN A 65 -2.07 -2.75 14.76
CA ASN A 65 -2.58 -4.10 14.51
C ASN A 65 -1.96 -4.71 13.23
N TYR A 66 -2.31 -5.97 12.92
CA TYR A 66 -1.77 -6.65 11.74
C TYR A 66 -2.00 -5.88 10.43
N HIS A 67 -3.20 -5.31 10.24
CA HIS A 67 -3.51 -4.49 9.06
C HIS A 67 -2.75 -3.17 9.11
N GLY A 68 -2.67 -2.54 10.28
CA GLY A 68 -1.88 -1.33 10.49
C GLY A 68 -0.45 -1.48 10.02
N LYS A 69 0.22 -2.61 10.35
CA LYS A 69 1.62 -2.82 9.96
C LYS A 69 1.81 -2.89 8.46
N ILE A 70 0.82 -3.44 7.75
CA ILE A 70 0.81 -3.49 6.29
C ILE A 70 0.58 -2.07 5.73
N ILE A 71 -0.40 -1.34 6.27
CA ILE A 71 -0.77 -0.01 5.78
C ILE A 71 0.34 1.00 6.06
N GLU A 72 0.94 1.01 7.24
CA GLU A 72 2.09 1.85 7.60
C GLU A 72 3.26 1.62 6.63
N ALA A 73 3.59 0.36 6.36
CA ALA A 73 4.62 0.05 5.38
C ALA A 73 4.26 0.53 3.96
N LEU A 74 2.97 0.55 3.59
CA LEU A 74 2.55 1.16 2.33
C LEU A 74 2.75 2.68 2.36
N VAL A 75 2.40 3.38 3.44
CA VAL A 75 2.63 4.83 3.57
C VAL A 75 4.11 5.17 3.34
N ASP A 76 5.03 4.41 3.96
CA ASP A 76 6.47 4.60 3.79
C ASP A 76 6.94 4.31 2.36
N LEU A 77 6.43 3.25 1.73
CA LEU A 77 6.83 2.85 0.38
C LEU A 77 6.37 3.83 -0.70
N PHE A 78 5.24 4.51 -0.48
CA PHE A 78 4.67 5.49 -1.38
C PHE A 78 5.02 6.93 -0.99
N HIS A 79 5.94 7.14 -0.04
CA HIS A 79 6.49 8.46 0.24
C HIS A 79 7.53 8.82 -0.83
N VAL A 80 7.20 9.77 -1.70
CA VAL A 80 7.99 10.17 -2.87
C VAL A 80 8.60 11.55 -2.70
#